data_AF-W4Q190-F1
#
_entry.id   AF-W4Q190-F1
#
_cell.length_a   1.000
_cell.length_b   1.000
_cell.length_c   1.000
_cell.angle_alpha   90.00
_cell.angle_beta   90.00
_cell.angle_gamma   90.00
#
_symmetry.space_group_name_H-M   'P 1'
#
loop_
_entity.id
_entity.type
_entity.pdbx_description
1 polymer ?
#
loop_
_entity_poly.entity_id
_entity_poly.type
_entity_poly.pdbx_seq_one_letter_code
_entity_poly.pdbx_strand_id
1 'polypeptide(L)'
;MKEIYDGKWSWKRRAILIHYEDYVIAASMHGMPHGGGALANSFPGHFCIHFKDSTTHRSKSLDLSHQVMVHKAGGLLTPYIKQLEPKQIVELFFVALNQQDLDLLTHIYHDQTGDGVKLLEQVESIRLAKQKNTPTVDGPLVYELPLSFLVKEKNKREVGSFYTFRVKRESPTSEWKLESLPLNLIQ
;
A
#
# COMPACT_ATOMS: atom_id res chain seq x y z
N MET A 1 0.35 -9.29 20.76
CA MET A 1 0.50 -9.06 19.30
C MET A 1 -0.75 -9.44 18.49
N LYS A 2 -1.38 -10.62 18.64
CA LYS A 2 -2.69 -10.89 17.98
C LYS A 2 -3.77 -9.86 18.31
N GLU A 3 -3.76 -9.36 19.54
CA GLU A 3 -4.72 -8.36 20.04
C GLU A 3 -4.72 -7.09 19.18
N ILE A 4 -3.54 -6.57 18.82
CA ILE A 4 -3.42 -5.43 17.90
C ILE A 4 -3.75 -5.80 16.44
N TYR A 5 -4.27 -6.99 16.16
CA TYR A 5 -4.72 -7.45 14.85
C TYR A 5 -6.03 -8.24 14.96
N ASP A 6 -6.91 -7.83 15.87
CA ASP A 6 -8.27 -8.37 16.01
C ASP A 6 -8.29 -9.89 16.23
N GLY A 7 -7.32 -10.38 17.01
CA GLY A 7 -7.18 -11.79 17.35
C GLY A 7 -6.55 -12.67 16.27
N LYS A 8 -6.14 -12.10 15.13
CA LYS A 8 -5.62 -12.84 13.96
C LYS A 8 -4.23 -12.38 13.57
N TRP A 9 -3.48 -13.23 12.89
CA TRP A 9 -2.23 -12.81 12.25
C TRP A 9 -2.52 -12.10 10.95
N SER A 10 -1.76 -11.03 10.65
CA SER A 10 -2.06 -10.18 9.49
C SER A 10 -0.80 -9.60 8.86
N TRP A 11 -0.78 -9.57 7.53
CA TRP A 11 0.22 -8.84 6.73
C TRP A 11 -0.08 -7.33 6.67
N LYS A 12 -1.22 -6.89 7.22
CA LYS A 12 -1.51 -5.46 7.30
C LYS A 12 -0.46 -4.76 8.13
N ARG A 13 0.07 -3.69 7.56
CA ARG A 13 1.06 -2.83 8.17
C ARG A 13 0.36 -1.82 9.06
N ARG A 14 0.98 -1.54 10.21
CA ARG A 14 0.60 -0.46 11.11
C ARG A 14 1.74 0.55 11.13
N ALA A 15 1.38 1.82 11.04
CA ALA A 15 2.23 2.93 11.43
C ALA A 15 2.39 2.90 12.95
N ILE A 16 3.63 2.87 13.45
CA ILE A 16 3.92 2.74 14.88
C ILE A 16 5.00 3.71 15.33
N LEU A 17 4.96 4.05 16.61
CA LEU A 17 6.01 4.79 17.30
C LEU A 17 6.73 3.83 18.25
N ILE A 18 8.06 3.82 18.18
CA ILE A 18 8.91 3.08 19.11
C ILE A 18 9.47 4.09 20.11
N HIS A 19 9.16 3.85 21.38
CA HIS A 19 9.72 4.61 22.50
C HIS A 19 10.97 3.88 22.99
N TYR A 20 12.11 4.57 22.97
CA TYR A 20 13.38 4.06 23.47
C TYR A 20 14.12 5.19 24.17
N GLU A 21 14.22 5.10 25.51
CA GLU A 21 14.74 6.20 26.34
C GLU A 21 13.99 7.51 26.04
N ASP A 22 14.72 8.58 25.72
CA ASP A 22 14.17 9.90 25.36
C ASP A 22 13.81 10.01 23.86
N TYR A 23 13.94 8.93 23.09
CA TYR A 23 13.67 8.91 21.66
C TYR A 23 12.30 8.34 21.34
N VAL A 24 11.63 8.98 20.39
CA VAL A 24 10.44 8.47 19.71
C VAL A 24 10.78 8.28 18.24
N ILE A 25 10.75 7.02 17.79
CA ILE A 25 11.18 6.63 16.45
C ILE A 25 9.97 6.16 15.64
N ALA A 26 9.72 6.79 14.50
CA ALA A 26 8.68 6.36 13.57
C ALA A 26 9.09 5.08 12.85
N ALA A 27 8.19 4.10 12.82
CA ALA A 27 8.43 2.80 12.20
C ALA A 27 7.15 2.22 11.59
N SER A 28 7.30 1.11 10.88
CA SER A 28 6.19 0.31 10.35
C SER A 28 6.34 -1.14 10.79
N MET A 29 5.25 -1.76 11.23
CA MET A 29 5.23 -3.18 11.59
C MET A 29 4.11 -3.94 10.88
N HIS A 30 4.25 -5.24 10.68
CA HIS A 30 3.11 -6.13 10.41
C HIS A 30 3.12 -7.31 11.40
N GLY A 31 1.99 -8.02 11.53
CA GLY A 31 1.81 -9.07 12.55
C GLY A 31 1.99 -10.51 12.06
N MET A 32 2.06 -10.76 10.75
CA MET A 32 2.16 -12.14 10.28
C MET A 32 3.47 -12.81 10.69
N PRO A 33 3.44 -13.96 11.41
CA PRO A 33 4.63 -14.77 11.63
C PRO A 33 5.18 -15.28 10.30
N HIS A 34 6.48 -15.10 10.07
CA HIS A 34 7.17 -15.59 8.88
C HIS A 34 8.64 -15.89 9.15
N GLY A 35 9.29 -16.56 8.20
CA GLY A 35 10.65 -17.08 8.37
C GLY A 35 10.71 -18.27 9.34
N GLY A 36 11.92 -18.71 9.67
CA GLY A 36 12.13 -19.74 10.70
C GLY A 36 11.94 -19.16 12.10
N GLY A 37 11.32 -19.93 13.00
CA GLY A 37 11.20 -19.62 14.42
C GLY A 37 12.15 -20.47 15.25
N ALA A 38 12.86 -19.85 16.21
CA ALA A 38 13.79 -20.53 17.12
C ALA A 38 13.23 -20.69 18.55
N LEU A 39 12.06 -20.12 18.83
CA LEU A 39 11.49 -20.02 20.18
C LEU A 39 10.15 -20.76 20.28
N ALA A 40 9.91 -21.43 21.41
CA ALA A 40 8.64 -22.09 21.73
C ALA A 40 7.68 -21.13 22.45
N ASN A 41 7.26 -20.06 21.76
CA ASN A 41 6.46 -18.96 22.34
C ASN A 41 5.08 -18.77 21.68
N SER A 42 4.54 -19.83 21.06
CA SER A 42 3.29 -19.80 20.27
C SER A 42 3.28 -18.76 19.13
N PHE A 43 4.46 -18.30 18.72
CA PHE A 43 4.69 -17.40 17.60
C PHE A 43 5.68 -18.05 16.62
N PRO A 44 5.20 -18.77 15.60
CA PRO A 44 6.07 -19.54 14.71
C PRO A 44 6.78 -18.62 13.70
N GLY A 45 7.92 -18.05 14.09
CA GLY A 45 8.76 -17.20 13.24
C GLY A 45 9.12 -15.88 13.90
N HIS A 46 9.21 -14.82 13.10
CA HIS A 46 9.35 -13.45 13.57
C HIS A 46 8.35 -12.54 12.82
N PHE A 47 8.21 -11.32 13.32
CA PHE A 47 7.54 -10.24 12.62
C PHE A 47 8.57 -9.16 12.31
N CYS A 48 8.33 -8.36 11.27
CA CYS A 48 9.27 -7.33 10.86
C CYS A 48 8.82 -5.96 11.37
N ILE A 49 9.80 -5.16 11.78
CA ILE A 49 9.70 -3.72 11.97
C ILE A 49 10.65 -3.08 10.95
N HIS A 50 10.14 -2.12 10.18
CA HIS A 50 10.91 -1.37 9.21
C HIS A 50 11.01 0.09 9.66
N PHE A 51 12.21 0.65 9.54
CA PHE A 51 12.47 2.07 9.73
C PHE A 51 12.55 2.77 8.37
N LYS A 52 12.73 4.09 8.41
CA LYS A 52 12.97 4.90 7.22
C LYS A 52 14.12 4.29 6.41
N ASP A 53 13.91 4.17 5.10
CA ASP A 53 14.87 3.64 4.12
C ASP A 53 15.30 2.18 4.33
N SER A 54 14.65 1.42 5.23
CA SER A 54 14.87 -0.02 5.39
C SER A 54 14.49 -0.78 4.12
N THR A 55 15.40 -1.64 3.64
CA THR A 55 15.20 -2.51 2.48
C THR A 55 14.76 -3.91 2.90
N THR A 56 13.99 -4.60 2.06
CA THR A 56 13.61 -5.99 2.34
C THR A 56 14.82 -6.94 2.22
N HIS A 57 14.83 -8.00 3.03
CA HIS A 57 15.94 -8.95 3.08
C HIS A 57 16.21 -9.65 1.73
N ARG A 58 15.16 -10.03 1.00
CA ARG A 58 15.27 -10.85 -0.22
C ARG A 58 15.56 -10.04 -1.48
N SER A 59 14.82 -8.95 -1.70
CA SER A 59 14.95 -8.16 -2.94
C SER A 59 15.87 -6.97 -2.80
N LYS A 60 16.30 -6.62 -1.57
CA LYS A 60 17.09 -5.41 -1.27
C LYS A 60 16.47 -4.13 -1.86
N SER A 61 15.15 -4.14 -2.01
CA SER A 61 14.38 -3.00 -2.50
C SER A 61 13.65 -2.33 -1.35
N LEU A 62 13.40 -1.05 -1.49
CA LEU A 62 12.44 -0.35 -0.64
C LEU A 62 11.06 -0.98 -0.83
N ASP A 63 10.33 -1.17 0.26
CA ASP A 63 8.92 -1.57 0.25
C ASP A 63 8.09 -0.30 0.47
N LEU A 64 7.41 0.16 -0.58
CA LEU A 64 6.58 1.37 -0.52
C LEU A 64 5.54 1.28 0.60
N SER A 65 4.98 0.10 0.84
CA SER A 65 3.97 -0.10 1.88
C SER A 65 4.54 0.10 3.29
N HIS A 66 5.79 -0.28 3.54
CA HIS A 66 6.47 0.05 4.79
C HIS A 66 6.86 1.52 4.86
N GLN A 67 7.44 2.08 3.80
CA GLN A 67 7.90 3.48 3.81
C GLN A 67 6.73 4.46 4.02
N VAL A 68 5.59 4.23 3.40
CA VAL A 68 4.37 5.02 3.62
C VAL A 68 3.94 4.99 5.09
N MET A 69 3.98 3.83 5.74
CA MET A 69 3.60 3.70 7.16
C MET A 69 4.60 4.34 8.11
N VAL A 70 5.91 4.31 7.79
CA VAL A 70 6.93 5.06 8.53
C VAL A 70 6.66 6.56 8.45
N HIS A 71 6.40 7.09 7.26
CA HIS A 71 6.11 8.52 7.08
C HIS A 71 4.76 8.91 7.72
N LYS A 72 3.76 8.02 7.68
CA LYS A 72 2.50 8.20 8.43
C LYS A 72 2.74 8.28 9.93
N ALA A 73 3.53 7.37 10.50
CA ALA A 73 3.89 7.40 11.92
C ALA A 73 4.63 8.69 12.30
N GLY A 74 5.50 9.19 11.42
CA GLY A 74 6.25 10.43 11.62
C GLY A 74 5.47 11.72 11.36
N GLY A 75 4.19 11.67 10.99
CA GLY A 75 3.41 12.87 10.62
C GLY A 75 3.84 13.52 9.30
N LEU A 76 4.54 12.78 8.43
CA LEU A 76 5.12 13.24 7.16
C LEU A 76 4.47 12.57 5.94
N LEU A 77 3.26 12.05 6.08
CA LEU A 77 2.57 11.31 5.02
C LEU A 77 2.37 12.16 3.75
N THR A 78 1.77 13.34 3.90
CA THR A 78 1.48 14.25 2.79
C THR A 78 2.76 14.66 2.03
N PRO A 79 3.81 15.23 2.68
CA PRO A 79 5.02 15.61 1.95
C PRO A 79 5.74 14.42 1.32
N TYR A 80 5.63 13.22 1.88
CA TYR A 80 6.16 12.00 1.27
C TYR A 80 5.40 11.63 -0.01
N ILE A 81 4.07 11.58 0.02
CA ILE A 81 3.24 11.24 -1.15
C ILE A 81 3.43 12.24 -2.29
N LYS A 82 3.58 13.54 -1.99
CA LYS A 82 3.81 14.59 -2.99
C LYS A 82 5.06 14.36 -3.85
N GLN A 83 6.03 13.61 -3.35
CA GLN A 83 7.29 13.31 -4.05
C GLN A 83 7.26 11.98 -4.83
N LEU A 84 6.16 11.22 -4.75
CA LEU A 84 6.07 9.93 -5.41
C LEU A 84 5.93 10.08 -6.93
N GLU A 85 6.64 9.22 -7.65
CA GLU A 85 6.53 9.08 -9.09
C GLU A 85 5.16 8.50 -9.49
N PRO A 86 4.65 8.73 -10.70
CA PRO A 86 3.30 8.32 -11.09
C PRO A 86 3.10 6.80 -10.99
N LYS A 87 4.14 6.00 -11.26
CA LYS A 87 4.11 4.55 -11.05
C LYS A 87 3.93 4.18 -9.57
N GLN A 88 4.55 4.92 -8.66
CA GLN A 88 4.41 4.71 -7.22
C GLN A 88 3.04 5.15 -6.71
N ILE A 89 2.39 6.12 -7.34
CA ILE A 89 0.97 6.45 -7.07
C ILE A 89 0.06 5.27 -7.42
N VAL A 90 0.29 4.61 -8.56
CA VAL A 90 -0.42 3.37 -8.91
C VAL A 90 -0.13 2.28 -7.89
N GLU A 91 1.12 2.08 -7.47
CA GLU A 91 1.46 1.11 -6.42
C GLU A 91 0.78 1.45 -5.08
N LEU A 92 0.72 2.73 -4.72
CA LEU A 92 0.09 3.23 -3.50
C LEU A 92 -1.42 2.95 -3.48
N PHE A 93 -2.08 2.86 -4.63
CA PHE A 93 -3.46 2.38 -4.71
C PHE A 93 -3.59 0.92 -4.24
N PHE A 94 -2.72 0.01 -4.70
CA PHE A 94 -2.71 -1.38 -4.20
C PHE A 94 -2.41 -1.44 -2.71
N VAL A 95 -1.52 -0.57 -2.22
CA VAL A 95 -1.23 -0.44 -0.79
C VAL A 95 -2.48 0.01 -0.04
N ALA A 96 -3.14 1.08 -0.45
CA ALA A 96 -4.34 1.61 0.21
C ALA A 96 -5.41 0.53 0.37
N LEU A 97 -5.66 -0.26 -0.68
CA LEU A 97 -6.62 -1.36 -0.63
C LEU A 97 -6.21 -2.50 0.29
N ASN A 98 -4.96 -2.99 0.17
CA ASN A 98 -4.49 -4.08 1.03
C ASN A 98 -4.42 -3.68 2.51
N GLN A 99 -4.15 -2.40 2.80
CA GLN A 99 -4.17 -1.88 4.17
C GLN A 99 -5.59 -1.54 4.65
N GLN A 100 -6.55 -1.39 3.73
CA GLN A 100 -7.87 -0.79 3.96
C GLN A 100 -7.75 0.60 4.61
N ASP A 101 -6.88 1.44 4.04
CA ASP A 101 -6.54 2.77 4.57
C ASP A 101 -7.12 3.86 3.66
N LEU A 102 -8.24 4.45 4.10
CA LEU A 102 -8.93 5.52 3.38
C LEU A 102 -8.07 6.76 3.23
N ASP A 103 -7.26 7.08 4.24
CA ASP A 103 -6.40 8.25 4.25
C ASP A 103 -5.31 8.13 3.16
N LEU A 104 -4.79 6.92 2.90
CA LEU A 104 -3.90 6.72 1.74
C LEU A 104 -4.63 6.91 0.40
N LEU A 105 -5.86 6.41 0.29
CA LEU A 105 -6.62 6.52 -0.94
C LEU A 105 -6.99 7.98 -1.27
N THR A 106 -7.40 8.76 -0.29
CA THR A 106 -7.79 10.17 -0.47
C THR A 106 -6.62 11.06 -0.85
N HIS A 107 -5.38 10.70 -0.48
CA HIS A 107 -4.19 11.41 -0.91
C HIS A 107 -3.90 11.24 -2.41
N ILE A 108 -4.32 10.12 -3.01
CA ILE A 108 -4.04 9.80 -4.42
C ILE A 108 -5.26 9.90 -5.32
N TYR A 109 -6.47 10.03 -4.78
CA TYR A 109 -7.72 10.09 -5.54
C TYR A 109 -8.73 11.01 -4.86
N HIS A 110 -9.40 11.85 -5.65
CA HIS A 110 -10.48 12.69 -5.17
C HIS A 110 -11.82 11.97 -5.34
N ASP A 111 -12.32 11.39 -4.27
CA ASP A 111 -13.57 10.63 -4.27
C ASP A 111 -14.79 11.57 -4.15
N GLN A 112 -15.52 11.75 -5.25
CA GLN A 112 -16.73 12.58 -5.29
C GLN A 112 -18.01 11.77 -5.08
N THR A 113 -17.95 10.46 -5.29
CA THR A 113 -19.13 9.57 -5.41
C THR A 113 -19.19 8.50 -4.31
N GLY A 114 -18.17 8.44 -3.44
CA GLY A 114 -18.03 7.44 -2.39
C GLY A 114 -17.53 6.09 -2.91
N ASP A 115 -17.01 6.05 -4.13
CA ASP A 115 -16.62 4.79 -4.77
C ASP A 115 -15.31 4.24 -4.21
N GLY A 116 -14.42 5.11 -3.72
CA GLY A 116 -13.20 4.71 -3.04
C GLY A 116 -13.48 3.96 -1.74
N VAL A 117 -14.46 4.44 -0.96
CA VAL A 117 -14.91 3.77 0.28
C VAL A 117 -15.47 2.39 -0.02
N LYS A 118 -16.38 2.26 -1.02
CA LYS A 118 -16.94 0.97 -1.43
C LYS A 118 -15.84 -0.02 -1.81
N LEU A 119 -14.82 0.43 -2.52
CA LEU A 119 -13.73 -0.41 -2.97
C LEU A 119 -12.84 -0.90 -1.81
N LEU A 120 -12.53 -0.01 -0.86
CA LEU A 120 -11.83 -0.39 0.38
C LEU A 120 -12.59 -1.41 1.23
N GLU A 121 -13.92 -1.28 1.28
CA GLU A 121 -14.77 -2.17 2.06
C GLU A 121 -14.91 -3.56 1.44
N GLN A 122 -14.92 -3.66 0.12
CA GLN A 122 -15.24 -4.92 -0.57
C GLN A 122 -14.00 -5.74 -0.94
N VAL A 123 -12.88 -5.07 -1.24
CA VAL A 123 -11.61 -5.74 -1.56
C VAL A 123 -10.98 -6.29 -0.28
N GLU A 124 -10.74 -7.61 -0.26
CA GLU A 124 -9.98 -8.31 0.79
C GLU A 124 -8.47 -8.24 0.51
N SER A 125 -8.06 -8.46 -0.74
CA SER A 125 -6.67 -8.33 -1.17
C SER A 125 -6.56 -8.05 -2.66
N ILE A 126 -5.49 -7.34 -3.05
CA ILE A 126 -5.18 -7.05 -4.45
C ILE A 126 -3.67 -7.19 -4.70
N ARG A 127 -3.27 -7.82 -5.79
CA ARG A 127 -1.84 -8.01 -6.12
C ARG A 127 -1.58 -7.99 -7.61
N LEU A 128 -0.45 -7.42 -8.02
CA LEU A 128 -0.03 -7.39 -9.41
C LEU A 128 0.15 -8.81 -9.97
N ALA A 129 -0.28 -9.03 -11.20
CA ALA A 129 0.07 -10.24 -11.94
C ALA A 129 1.55 -10.20 -12.33
N LYS A 130 2.20 -11.37 -12.40
CA LYS A 130 3.61 -11.49 -12.82
C LYS A 130 3.73 -11.26 -14.32
N GLN A 131 3.75 -10.00 -14.74
CA GLN A 131 3.97 -9.61 -16.13
C GLN A 131 4.77 -8.32 -16.21
N LYS A 132 5.50 -8.13 -17.31
CA LYS A 132 6.15 -6.85 -17.59
C LYS A 132 5.07 -5.85 -17.99
N ASN A 133 5.00 -4.74 -17.25
CA ASN A 133 4.08 -3.66 -17.55
C ASN A 133 4.89 -2.46 -18.02
N THR A 134 4.52 -1.90 -19.16
CA THR A 134 5.16 -0.72 -19.75
C THR A 134 4.09 0.37 -19.84
N PRO A 135 4.39 1.62 -19.44
CA PRO A 135 3.45 2.70 -19.64
C PRO A 135 3.16 2.91 -21.13
N THR A 136 1.90 3.19 -21.44
CA THR A 136 1.45 3.62 -22.78
C THR A 136 1.67 5.12 -22.97
N VAL A 137 1.66 5.88 -21.87
CA VAL A 137 2.01 7.30 -21.85
C VAL A 137 2.96 7.54 -20.67
N ASP A 138 4.10 8.18 -20.94
CA ASP A 138 5.08 8.61 -19.95
C ASP A 138 5.41 10.09 -20.19
N GLY A 139 4.45 10.96 -19.87
CA GLY A 139 4.50 12.38 -20.13
C GLY A 139 4.70 13.21 -18.85
N PRO A 140 5.07 14.49 -18.98
CA PRO A 140 5.35 15.34 -17.83
C PRO A 140 4.12 15.68 -16.98
N LEU A 141 2.90 15.51 -17.49
CA LEU A 141 1.65 15.82 -16.76
C LEU A 141 0.66 14.66 -16.74
N VAL A 142 0.88 13.64 -17.57
CA VAL A 142 -0.01 12.49 -17.73
C VAL A 142 0.84 11.23 -17.84
N TYR A 143 0.46 10.20 -17.10
CA TYR A 143 1.07 8.89 -17.13
C TYR A 143 -0.04 7.84 -17.25
N GLU A 144 0.12 6.86 -18.15
CA GLU A 144 -0.86 5.80 -18.36
C GLU A 144 -0.18 4.42 -18.30
N LEU A 145 -0.71 3.55 -17.45
CA LEU A 145 -0.14 2.23 -17.19
C LEU A 145 -1.22 1.15 -17.23
N PRO A 146 -1.30 0.36 -18.32
CA PRO A 146 -2.13 -0.84 -18.36
C PRO A 146 -1.55 -1.92 -17.44
N LEU A 147 -2.38 -2.44 -16.53
CA LEU A 147 -2.00 -3.47 -15.57
C LEU A 147 -3.03 -4.60 -15.54
N SER A 148 -2.52 -5.83 -15.56
CA SER A 148 -3.26 -7.00 -15.10
C SER A 148 -2.92 -7.26 -13.64
N PHE A 149 -3.93 -7.58 -12.84
CA PHE A 149 -3.79 -7.87 -11.43
C PHE A 149 -4.85 -8.86 -10.98
N LEU A 150 -4.67 -9.37 -9.77
CA LEU A 150 -5.55 -10.32 -9.13
C LEU A 150 -6.21 -9.60 -7.96
N VAL A 151 -7.54 -9.67 -7.91
CA VAL A 151 -8.35 -9.11 -6.85
C VAL A 151 -9.13 -10.22 -6.17
N LYS A 152 -9.17 -10.18 -4.84
CA LYS A 152 -10.03 -11.03 -4.03
C LYS A 152 -10.98 -10.12 -3.27
N GLU A 153 -12.26 -10.22 -3.58
CA GLU A 153 -13.32 -9.61 -2.78
C GLU A 153 -13.66 -10.51 -1.58
N LYS A 154 -14.22 -9.90 -0.54
CA LYS A 154 -14.68 -10.64 0.65
C LYS A 154 -15.63 -11.77 0.26
N ASN A 155 -15.37 -12.96 0.79
CA ASN A 155 -16.15 -14.18 0.56
C ASN A 155 -16.20 -14.67 -0.90
N LYS A 156 -15.37 -14.11 -1.79
CA LYS A 156 -15.27 -14.54 -3.19
C LYS A 156 -13.92 -15.16 -3.49
N ARG A 157 -13.84 -15.80 -4.65
CA ARG A 157 -12.56 -16.31 -5.18
C ARG A 157 -11.75 -15.14 -5.73
N GLU A 158 -10.43 -15.32 -5.73
CA GLU A 158 -9.53 -14.39 -6.40
C GLU A 158 -9.76 -14.48 -7.92
N VAL A 159 -9.90 -13.33 -8.58
CA VAL A 159 -10.16 -13.22 -10.02
C VAL A 159 -9.13 -12.32 -10.69
N GLY A 160 -8.83 -12.61 -11.96
CA GLY A 160 -8.00 -11.77 -12.80
C GLY A 160 -8.77 -10.55 -13.29
N SER A 161 -8.13 -9.39 -13.26
CA SER A 161 -8.67 -8.13 -13.72
C SER A 161 -7.62 -7.36 -14.50
N PHE A 162 -8.10 -6.45 -15.35
CA PHE A 162 -7.27 -5.56 -16.16
C PHE A 162 -7.82 -4.15 -16.07
N TYR A 163 -6.93 -3.18 -15.95
CA TYR A 163 -7.27 -1.77 -15.93
C TYR A 163 -6.11 -0.90 -16.42
N THR A 164 -6.42 0.18 -17.13
CA THR A 164 -5.45 1.20 -17.51
C THR A 164 -5.49 2.33 -16.50
N PHE A 165 -4.49 2.37 -15.63
CA PHE A 165 -4.37 3.45 -14.64
C PHE A 165 -3.88 4.71 -15.33
N ARG A 166 -4.68 5.78 -15.22
CA ARG A 166 -4.30 7.11 -15.66
C ARG A 166 -4.03 8.01 -14.46
N VAL A 167 -2.82 8.54 -14.41
CA VAL A 167 -2.33 9.42 -13.35
C VAL A 167 -2.05 10.78 -13.94
N LYS A 168 -2.51 11.84 -13.27
CA LYS A 168 -2.39 13.22 -13.73
C LYS A 168 -1.84 14.14 -12.66
N ARG A 169 -1.19 15.21 -13.10
CA ARG A 169 -0.85 16.38 -12.29
C ARG A 169 -1.07 17.66 -13.09
N GLU A 170 -1.36 18.75 -12.41
CA GLU A 170 -1.68 20.04 -13.04
C GLU A 170 -0.42 20.76 -13.55
N SER A 171 0.71 20.55 -12.89
CA SER A 171 2.00 21.16 -13.23
C SER A 171 3.14 20.20 -12.86
N PRO A 172 4.38 20.42 -13.35
CA PRO A 172 5.54 19.60 -12.99
C PRO A 172 5.87 19.56 -11.49
N THR A 173 5.37 20.51 -10.69
CA THR A 173 5.59 20.60 -9.24
C THR A 173 4.38 20.16 -8.42
N SER A 174 3.23 19.93 -9.06
CA SER A 174 2.03 19.42 -8.38
C SER A 174 2.15 17.93 -8.14
N GLU A 175 1.46 17.42 -7.11
CA GLU A 175 1.39 15.98 -6.87
C GLU A 175 0.64 15.23 -7.98
N TRP A 176 1.00 13.97 -8.15
CA TRP A 176 0.32 13.03 -9.03
C TRP A 176 -0.92 12.44 -8.34
N LYS A 177 -2.04 12.37 -9.07
CA LYS A 177 -3.31 11.77 -8.61
C LYS A 177 -3.89 10.84 -9.67
N LEU A 178 -4.58 9.80 -9.23
CA LEU A 178 -5.41 8.96 -10.07
C LEU A 178 -6.57 9.77 -10.65
N GLU A 179 -6.80 9.61 -11.94
CA GLU A 179 -7.97 10.21 -12.59
C GLU A 179 -9.26 9.44 -12.28
N SER A 180 -9.19 8.11 -12.19
CA SER A 180 -10.33 7.25 -11.91
C SER A 180 -9.90 5.95 -11.22
N LEU A 181 -10.88 5.25 -10.65
CA LEU A 181 -10.70 3.97 -9.99
C LEU A 181 -11.23 2.82 -10.87
N PRO A 182 -10.67 1.61 -10.76
CA PRO A 182 -11.19 0.41 -11.41
C PRO A 182 -12.45 -0.09 -10.67
N LEU A 183 -13.60 0.54 -10.90
CA LEU A 183 -14.84 0.18 -10.19
C LEU A 183 -15.43 -1.17 -10.63
N ASN A 184 -15.03 -1.65 -11.82
CA ASN A 184 -15.38 -2.97 -12.33
C ASN A 184 -14.76 -4.14 -11.51
N LEU A 185 -13.94 -3.85 -10.50
CA LEU A 185 -13.40 -4.86 -9.57
C LEU A 185 -14.43 -5.40 -8.58
N ILE A 186 -15.54 -4.69 -8.42
CA ILE A 186 -16.57 -4.99 -7.45
C ILE A 186 -17.80 -5.43 -8.23
N GLN A 187 -18.22 -6.69 -8.08
CA GLN A 187 -19.39 -7.26 -8.78
C GLN A 187 -20.47 -7.79 -7.86
#